data_AF-A0A183ERQ6-F1
#
_entry.id   AF-A0A183ERQ6-F1
#
_cell.length_a   1.000
_cell.length_b   1.000
_cell.length_c   1.000
_cell.angle_alpha   90.00
_cell.angle_beta   90.00
_cell.angle_gamma   90.00
#
_symmetry.space_group_name_H-M   'P 1'
#
loop_
_entity.id
_entity.type
_entity.pdbx_description
1 polymer ?
#
loop_
_entity_poly.entity_id
_entity_poly.type
_entity_poly.pdbx_seq_one_letter_code
_entity_poly.pdbx_strand_id
1 'polypeptide(L)'
;MHTSYFDGLFQATAGITLPKVKVRRIASKNVGGSIKPFDLPKNYIKFRVRPNKEMDNILEYDVDEEDMEWLEIVSQKLEINGEEPLSIHDFEMTMDRLEKESFFQVIIFCILKIRQIGSF
;
A
#
# COMPACT_ATOMS: atom_id res chain seq x y z
N MET A 1 15.75 26.07 48.82
CA MET A 1 15.16 25.44 47.63
C MET A 1 16.11 24.38 47.13
N HIS A 2 15.56 23.25 46.69
CA HIS A 2 16.13 21.91 46.66
C HIS A 2 16.75 21.60 45.30
N THR A 3 18.01 21.13 45.24
CA THR A 3 18.51 20.32 44.11
C THR A 3 19.60 19.35 44.59
N SER A 4 19.20 18.24 45.21
CA SER A 4 19.99 17.01 45.17
C SER A 4 19.50 16.19 43.98
N TYR A 5 20.30 16.12 42.91
CA TYR A 5 19.97 15.30 41.74
C TYR A 5 21.10 14.31 41.47
N PHE A 6 20.94 13.11 42.05
CA PHE A 6 21.33 11.82 41.50
C PHE A 6 22.76 11.67 40.93
N ASP A 7 23.76 11.64 41.81
CA ASP A 7 25.02 10.94 41.53
C ASP A 7 24.95 9.53 42.11
N GLY A 8 24.54 8.55 41.30
CA GLY A 8 24.65 7.15 41.69
C GLY A 8 23.78 6.21 40.88
N LEU A 9 24.36 5.61 39.83
CA LEU A 9 24.17 4.21 39.41
C LEU A 9 24.72 4.02 37.99
N PHE A 10 26.05 3.92 37.87
CA PHE A 10 26.63 3.13 36.78
C PHE A 10 27.79 2.32 37.35
N GLN A 11 27.44 1.30 38.14
CA GLN A 11 28.37 0.21 38.42
C GLN A 11 28.52 -0.58 37.13
N ALA A 12 29.70 -0.54 36.54
CA ALA A 12 30.03 -1.29 35.33
C ALA A 12 29.86 -2.79 35.61
N THR A 13 28.75 -3.38 35.18
CA THR A 13 28.56 -4.82 35.18
C THR A 13 29.41 -5.41 34.07
N ALA A 14 30.56 -5.95 34.45
CA ALA A 14 31.37 -6.80 33.58
C ALA A 14 30.50 -7.97 33.07
N GLY A 15 30.24 -8.01 31.76
CA GLY A 15 29.58 -9.17 31.13
C GLY A 15 28.51 -8.89 30.06
N ILE A 16 28.18 -7.63 29.75
CA ILE A 16 27.17 -7.36 28.71
C ILE A 16 27.84 -7.32 27.33
N THR A 17 27.77 -8.41 26.58
CA THR A 17 28.14 -8.44 25.15
C THR A 17 26.99 -7.91 24.31
N LEU A 18 27.24 -6.85 23.54
CA LEU A 18 26.24 -6.24 22.66
C LEU A 18 25.82 -7.21 21.53
N PRO A 19 24.52 -7.24 21.17
CA PRO A 19 24.06 -8.05 20.04
C PRO A 19 24.68 -7.54 18.74
N LYS A 20 25.30 -8.44 17.98
CA LYS A 20 25.91 -8.11 16.69
C LYS A 20 24.86 -8.08 15.59
N VAL A 21 24.79 -6.97 14.87
CA VAL A 21 23.89 -6.79 13.72
C VAL A 21 24.27 -7.79 12.62
N LYS A 22 23.27 -8.52 12.12
CA LYS A 22 23.40 -9.33 10.89
C LYS A 22 23.10 -8.45 9.69
N VAL A 23 24.12 -8.15 8.88
CA VAL A 23 23.96 -7.40 7.62
C VAL A 23 23.92 -8.38 6.43
N ARG A 24 22.97 -8.18 5.51
CA ARG A 24 22.96 -8.85 4.20
C ARG A 24 23.32 -7.81 3.14
N ARG A 25 24.41 -8.01 2.39
CA ARG A 25 24.73 -7.19 1.22
C ARG A 25 23.90 -7.68 0.03
N ILE A 26 23.08 -6.79 -0.50
CA ILE A 26 22.36 -7.02 -1.74
C ILE A 26 23.29 -6.52 -2.86
N ALA A 27 23.63 -7.38 -3.82
CA ALA A 27 24.36 -6.94 -4.99
C ALA A 27 23.48 -5.93 -5.74
N SER A 28 24.01 -4.74 -6.08
CA SER A 28 23.28 -3.66 -6.75
C SER A 28 22.82 -3.98 -8.17
N LYS A 29 22.75 -5.25 -8.55
CA LYS A 29 22.39 -5.68 -9.89
C LYS A 29 21.05 -6.40 -9.84
N ASN A 30 20.13 -5.84 -10.63
CA ASN A 30 18.83 -6.35 -11.00
C ASN A 30 17.68 -5.93 -10.07
N VAL A 31 17.48 -4.62 -9.92
CA VAL A 31 16.10 -4.13 -9.97
C VAL A 31 15.77 -4.08 -11.46
N GLY A 32 15.08 -5.10 -11.97
CA GLY A 32 14.72 -5.27 -13.38
C GLY A 32 13.70 -4.26 -13.92
N GLY A 33 13.62 -3.07 -13.31
CA GLY A 33 12.80 -1.96 -13.75
C GLY A 33 13.70 -0.78 -14.07
N SER A 34 13.42 -0.11 -15.19
CA SER A 34 14.12 1.09 -15.66
C SER A 34 14.49 2.03 -14.50
N ILE A 35 15.78 2.07 -14.13
CA ILE A 35 16.29 3.08 -13.20
C ILE A 35 16.32 4.38 -14.00
N LYS A 36 15.19 5.10 -13.97
CA LYS A 36 15.18 6.48 -14.46
C LYS A 36 16.19 7.26 -13.60
N PRO A 37 17.12 8.01 -14.21
CA PRO A 37 18.04 8.83 -13.44
C PRO A 37 17.24 9.78 -12.56
N PHE A 38 17.51 9.76 -11.25
CA PHE A 38 16.87 10.65 -10.29
C PHE A 38 17.70 11.92 -10.17
N ASP A 39 17.22 13.01 -10.77
CA ASP A 39 17.83 14.33 -10.62
C ASP A 39 17.47 14.92 -9.26
N LEU A 40 18.45 15.01 -8.35
CA LEU A 40 18.23 15.56 -7.01
C LEU A 40 17.89 17.07 -7.10
N PRO A 41 16.69 17.50 -6.67
CA PRO A 41 16.34 18.91 -6.69
C PRO A 41 17.16 19.71 -5.67
N LYS A 42 17.47 20.97 -6.00
CA LYS A 42 18.23 21.90 -5.13
C LYS A 42 17.47 22.31 -3.86
N ASN A 43 16.16 22.10 -3.82
CA ASN A 43 15.28 22.46 -2.71
C ASN A 43 14.80 21.19 -1.98
N TYR A 44 14.45 21.32 -0.70
CA TYR A 44 13.82 20.23 0.04
C TYR A 44 12.54 19.76 -0.63
N ILE A 45 12.40 18.44 -0.78
CA ILE A 45 11.18 17.80 -1.28
C ILE A 45 10.09 18.02 -0.24
N LYS A 46 9.02 18.70 -0.64
CA LYS A 46 7.83 18.89 0.20
C LYS A 46 6.78 17.86 -0.21
N PHE A 47 6.50 16.91 0.68
CA PHE A 47 5.38 16.00 0.49
C PHE A 47 4.08 16.78 0.68
N ARG A 48 3.16 16.66 -0.28
CA ARG A 48 1.78 17.11 -0.16
C ARG A 48 0.89 15.90 -0.40
N VAL A 49 -0.03 15.66 0.52
CA VAL A 49 -1.05 14.62 0.34
C VAL A 49 -1.92 15.01 -0.86
N ARG A 50 -2.14 14.07 -1.78
CA ARG A 50 -3.05 14.29 -2.91
C ARG A 50 -4.50 14.36 -2.40
N PRO A 51 -5.33 15.26 -2.94
CA PRO A 51 -6.73 15.33 -2.54
C PRO A 51 -7.48 14.06 -2.97
N ASN A 52 -8.50 13.65 -2.22
CA ASN A 52 -9.25 12.42 -2.47
C ASN A 52 -9.76 12.29 -3.92
N LYS A 53 -10.22 13.40 -4.52
CA LYS A 53 -10.68 13.42 -5.92
C LYS A 53 -9.61 13.04 -6.95
N GLU A 54 -8.34 13.34 -6.66
CA GLU A 54 -7.23 12.93 -7.54
C GLU A 54 -6.86 11.47 -7.30
N MET A 55 -7.09 10.96 -6.09
CA MET A 55 -6.85 9.56 -5.72
C MET A 55 -7.89 8.63 -6.35
N ASP A 56 -9.15 9.05 -6.44
CA ASP A 56 -10.23 8.26 -7.05
C ASP A 56 -9.92 7.86 -8.52
N ASN A 57 -9.13 8.66 -9.22
CA ASN A 57 -8.75 8.44 -10.62
C ASN A 57 -7.48 7.59 -10.81
N ILE A 58 -6.81 7.19 -9.72
CA ILE A 58 -5.61 6.35 -9.80
C ILE A 58 -6.07 4.90 -9.79
N LEU A 59 -5.60 4.11 -10.76
CA LEU A 59 -5.76 2.66 -10.74
C LEU A 59 -4.82 2.07 -9.68
N GLU A 60 -5.39 1.42 -8.65
CA GLU A 60 -4.63 0.85 -7.51
C GLU A 60 -4.63 -0.69 -7.49
N TYR A 61 -5.53 -1.33 -8.22
CA TYR A 61 -5.61 -2.79 -8.31
C TYR A 61 -4.61 -3.33 -9.34
N ASP A 62 -3.61 -4.07 -8.86
CA ASP A 62 -2.66 -4.81 -9.70
C ASP A 62 -3.11 -6.28 -9.78
N VAL A 63 -3.16 -6.85 -10.98
CA VAL A 63 -3.45 -8.29 -11.16
C VAL A 63 -2.32 -9.14 -10.61
N ASP A 64 -2.65 -10.13 -9.77
CA ASP A 64 -1.69 -11.11 -9.27
C ASP A 64 -1.73 -12.44 -10.05
N GLU A 65 -0.96 -13.42 -9.60
CA GLU A 65 -0.85 -14.72 -10.30
C GLU A 65 -2.19 -15.49 -10.33
N GLU A 66 -2.98 -15.44 -9.26
CA GLU A 66 -4.26 -16.15 -9.18
C GLU A 66 -5.28 -15.54 -10.15
N ASP A 67 -5.34 -14.20 -10.21
CA ASP A 67 -6.22 -13.50 -11.13
C ASP A 67 -5.84 -13.77 -12.60
N MET A 68 -4.55 -13.94 -12.91
CA MET A 68 -4.09 -14.31 -14.25
C MET A 68 -4.56 -15.71 -14.66
N GLU A 69 -4.44 -16.70 -13.77
CA GLU A 69 -4.94 -18.05 -14.02
C GLU A 69 -6.46 -18.04 -14.24
N TRP A 70 -7.18 -17.24 -13.45
CA TRP A 70 -8.61 -17.07 -13.58
C TRP A 70 -9.00 -16.41 -14.92
N LEU A 71 -8.31 -15.35 -15.33
CA LEU A 71 -8.53 -14.68 -16.61
C LEU A 71 -8.30 -15.62 -17.79
N GLU A 72 -7.29 -16.48 -17.74
CA GLU A 72 -7.04 -17.47 -18.78
C GLU A 72 -8.23 -18.44 -18.93
N ILE A 73 -8.74 -18.96 -17.82
CA ILE A 73 -9.89 -19.87 -17.82
C ILE A 73 -11.15 -19.19 -18.37
N VAL A 74 -11.38 -17.92 -18.01
CA VAL A 74 -12.54 -17.15 -18.48
C VAL A 74 -12.40 -16.82 -19.96
N SER A 75 -11.22 -16.40 -20.40
CA SER A 75 -10.89 -16.13 -21.80
C SER A 75 -11.19 -17.34 -22.68
N GLN A 76 -10.72 -18.53 -22.28
CA GLN A 76 -11.00 -19.77 -23.00
C GLN A 76 -12.51 -20.06 -23.13
N LYS A 77 -13.31 -19.75 -22.10
CA LYS A 77 -14.77 -19.93 -22.14
C LYS A 77 -15.44 -18.92 -23.07
N LEU A 78 -14.99 -17.66 -23.06
CA LEU A 78 -15.50 -16.61 -23.94
C LEU A 78 -15.20 -16.92 -25.41
N GLU A 79 -13.98 -17.40 -25.70
CA GLU A 79 -13.58 -17.83 -27.03
C GLU A 79 -14.45 -18.98 -27.56
N ILE A 80 -14.76 -19.97 -26.71
CA ILE A 80 -15.69 -21.07 -27.06
C ILE A 80 -17.09 -20.53 -27.42
N ASN A 81 -17.52 -19.45 -26.75
CA ASN A 81 -18.79 -18.79 -27.00
C ASN A 81 -18.73 -17.78 -28.17
N GLY A 82 -17.56 -17.56 -28.78
CA GLY A 82 -17.35 -16.59 -29.86
C GLY A 82 -17.29 -15.14 -29.40
N GLU A 83 -17.06 -14.90 -28.10
CA GLU A 83 -16.88 -13.59 -27.50
C GLU A 83 -15.39 -13.19 -27.43
N GLU A 84 -15.12 -11.90 -27.25
CA GLU A 84 -13.75 -11.38 -27.14
C GLU A 84 -13.13 -11.74 -25.78
N PRO A 85 -11.83 -12.10 -25.73
CA PRO A 85 -11.12 -12.34 -24.48
C PRO A 85 -11.07 -11.09 -23.58
N LEU A 86 -11.09 -11.28 -22.26
CA LEU A 86 -11.02 -10.18 -21.31
C LEU A 86 -9.58 -9.65 -21.20
N SER A 87 -9.42 -8.33 -21.37
CA SER A 87 -8.16 -7.64 -21.18
C SER A 87 -7.83 -7.48 -19.69
N ILE A 88 -6.56 -7.65 -19.34
CA ILE A 88 -6.01 -7.42 -17.99
C ILE A 88 -6.34 -6.00 -17.52
N HIS A 89 -6.11 -5.01 -18.36
CA HIS A 89 -6.36 -3.60 -18.02
C HIS A 89 -7.84 -3.33 -17.70
N ASP A 90 -8.76 -3.98 -18.43
CA ASP A 90 -10.20 -3.79 -18.21
C ASP A 90 -10.65 -4.49 -16.92
N PHE A 91 -10.02 -5.61 -16.59
CA PHE A 91 -10.20 -6.29 -15.31
C PHE A 91 -9.69 -5.43 -14.14
N GLU A 92 -8.46 -4.91 -14.21
CA GLU A 92 -7.89 -3.99 -13.20
C GLU A 92 -8.81 -2.80 -12.97
N MET A 93 -9.24 -2.12 -14.04
CA MET A 93 -10.12 -0.96 -13.95
C MET A 93 -11.48 -1.31 -13.32
N THR A 94 -12.02 -2.49 -13.64
CA THR A 94 -13.31 -2.93 -13.09
C THR A 94 -13.18 -3.25 -11.59
N MET A 95 -12.12 -3.95 -11.21
CA MET A 95 -11.86 -4.34 -9.82
C MET A 95 -11.55 -3.14 -8.94
N ASP A 96 -10.72 -2.22 -9.40
CA ASP A 96 -10.42 -0.95 -8.74
C ASP A 96 -11.70 -0.13 -8.45
N ARG A 97 -12.59 -0.04 -9.44
CA ARG A 97 -13.89 0.65 -9.26
C ARG A 97 -14.79 -0.07 -8.27
N LEU A 98 -14.84 -1.40 -8.31
CA LEU A 98 -15.66 -2.20 -7.40
C LEU A 98 -15.20 -2.04 -5.94
N GLU A 99 -13.90 -2.03 -5.70
CA GLU A 99 -13.33 -1.81 -4.37
C GLU A 99 -13.69 -0.41 -3.84
N LYS A 100 -13.48 0.63 -4.65
CA LYS A 100 -13.82 2.01 -4.28
C LYS A 100 -15.30 2.17 -3.94
N GLU A 101 -16.20 1.69 -4.79
CA GLU A 101 -17.65 1.75 -4.55
C GLU A 101 -18.06 0.95 -3.30
N SER A 102 -17.43 -0.21 -3.05
CA SER A 102 -17.69 -1.00 -1.84
C SER A 102 -17.32 -0.22 -0.56
N PHE A 103 -16.22 0.53 -0.58
CA PHE A 103 -15.80 1.37 0.54
C PHE A 103 -16.78 2.52 0.79
N PHE A 104 -17.28 3.17 -0.28
CA PHE A 104 -18.29 4.22 -0.18
C PHE A 104 -19.60 3.69 0.41
N GLN A 105 -20.07 2.51 -0.01
CA GLN A 105 -21.30 1.93 0.51
C GLN A 105 -21.18 1.58 1.99
N VAL A 106 -20.05 1.03 2.46
CA VAL A 106 -19.83 0.72 3.88
C VAL A 106 -19.82 2.00 4.74
N ILE A 107 -19.19 3.08 4.28
CA ILE A 107 -19.15 4.36 5.01
C ILE A 107 -20.52 5.04 5.00
N ILE A 108 -21.20 5.08 3.85
CA ILE A 108 -22.55 5.65 3.72
C ILE A 108 -23.54 4.86 4.58
N PHE A 109 -23.50 3.53 4.56
CA PHE A 109 -24.35 2.71 5.44
C PHE A 109 -24.02 2.94 6.92
N CYS A 110 -22.75 3.03 7.32
CA CYS A 110 -22.41 3.25 8.73
C CYS A 110 -22.86 4.62 9.24
N ILE A 111 -22.65 5.69 8.46
CA ILE A 111 -23.12 7.05 8.80
C ILE A 111 -24.65 7.13 8.79
N LEU A 112 -25.33 6.50 7.82
CA LEU A 112 -26.80 6.46 7.77
C LEU A 112 -27.40 5.60 8.89
N LYS A 113 -26.74 4.51 9.29
CA LYS A 113 -27.17 3.67 10.43
C LYS A 113 -27.00 4.41 11.75
N ILE A 114 -25.91 5.16 11.94
CA ILE A 114 -25.73 6.04 13.11
C ILE A 114 -26.77 7.19 13.13
N ARG A 115 -27.08 7.80 11.97
CA ARG A 115 -28.15 8.83 11.87
C ARG A 115 -29.55 8.29 12.16
N GLN A 116 -29.85 7.03 11.81
CA GLN A 116 -31.12 6.38 12.15
C GLN A 116 -31.21 5.97 13.62
N ILE A 117 -30.08 5.76 14.30
CA ILE A 117 -30.04 5.47 15.75
C ILE A 117 -30.12 6.77 16.58
N GLY A 118 -29.73 7.91 16.00
CA GLY A 118 -29.72 9.23 16.66
C GLY A 118 -30.97 10.10 16.47
N SER A 119 -32.06 9.58 15.88
CA SER A 119 -33.35 10.28 15.84
C SER A 119 -34.30 9.69 16.88
N PHE A 120 -34.11 10.09 18.13
CA PHE A 120 -35.15 10.07 19.17
C PHE A 120 -35.67 11.49 19.36
#